data_AF-A0AAP6CUC4-F1
#
_entry.id   AF-A0AAP6CUC4-F1
#
_cell.length_a   1.000
_cell.length_b   1.000
_cell.length_c   1.000
_cell.angle_alpha   90.00
_cell.angle_beta   90.00
_cell.angle_gamma   90.00
#
_symmetry.space_group_name_H-M   'P 1'
#
loop_
_entity.id
_entity.type
_entity.pdbx_description
1 polymer ?
#
loop_
_entity_poly.entity_id
_entity_poly.type
_entity_poly.pdbx_seq_one_letter_code
_entity_poly.pdbx_strand_id
1 'polypeptide(L)'
;MQRNIQMVMERWGAWAANNSEDVTWAHIAAGFKGLIPAKTKSRVQCCDDDAMVICGCMARLNKGNSELHDLLVDYYLFGMTFMSLAKKHNCSDGHIGKKLQKGEGIIEGMLMMLEVKLEMDVEVSFIPEGKIVAAA
;
A
#
# COMPACT_ATOMS: atom_id res chain seq x y z
N MET A 1 -8.31 7.22 15.23
CA MET A 1 -8.69 7.69 13.88
C MET A 1 -8.58 6.50 12.96
N GLN A 2 -9.67 6.11 12.29
CA GLN A 2 -9.65 4.95 11.40
C GLN A 2 -9.21 5.40 10.00
N ARG A 3 -8.19 4.77 9.44
CA ARG A 3 -7.68 5.07 8.09
C ARG A 3 -8.37 4.18 7.08
N ASN A 4 -8.63 4.69 5.90
CA ASN A 4 -8.86 3.88 4.73
C ASN A 4 -7.51 3.33 4.26
N ILE A 5 -7.18 2.12 4.71
CA ILE A 5 -5.89 1.48 4.41
C ILE A 5 -5.67 1.26 2.91
N GLN A 6 -6.74 1.04 2.14
CA GLN A 6 -6.63 0.86 0.69
C GLN A 6 -6.14 2.16 0.05
N MET A 7 -6.66 3.32 0.45
CA MET A 7 -6.20 4.62 -0.05
C MET A 7 -4.74 4.92 0.35
N VAL A 8 -4.34 4.56 1.56
CA VAL A 8 -2.94 4.68 2.02
C VAL A 8 -2.02 3.86 1.12
N MET A 9 -2.37 2.59 0.88
CA MET A 9 -1.59 1.67 0.05
C MET A 9 -1.59 2.06 -1.44
N GLU A 10 -2.68 2.63 -1.96
CA GLU A 10 -2.74 3.17 -3.33
C GLU A 10 -1.77 4.33 -3.53
N ARG A 11 -1.72 5.27 -2.58
CA ARG A 11 -0.81 6.43 -2.61
C ARG A 11 0.64 6.01 -2.48
N TRP A 12 0.92 5.07 -1.58
CA TRP A 12 2.25 4.47 -1.47
C TRP A 12 2.66 3.74 -2.74
N GLY A 13 1.76 2.94 -3.35
CA GLY A 13 2.04 2.24 -4.60
C GLY A 13 2.34 3.20 -5.75
N ALA A 14 1.64 4.34 -5.80
CA ALA A 14 1.91 5.42 -6.75
C ALA A 14 3.29 6.08 -6.51
N TRP A 15 3.63 6.35 -5.25
CA TRP A 15 4.95 6.88 -4.88
C TRP A 15 6.07 5.91 -5.25
N ALA A 16 5.94 4.63 -4.88
CA ALA A 16 6.93 3.60 -5.19
C ALA A 16 7.07 3.35 -6.70
N ALA A 17 6.00 3.54 -7.48
CA ALA A 17 6.02 3.45 -8.93
C ALA A 17 6.86 4.56 -9.60
N ASN A 18 6.92 5.74 -8.96
CA ASN A 18 7.68 6.89 -9.45
C ASN A 18 9.10 6.94 -8.88
N ASN A 19 9.33 6.37 -7.69
CA ASN A 19 10.63 6.33 -7.00
C ASN A 19 11.24 4.93 -6.97
N SER A 20 11.01 4.14 -8.02
CA SER A 20 11.43 2.73 -8.09
C SER A 20 12.94 2.49 -7.94
N GLU A 21 13.77 3.52 -8.14
CA GLU A 21 15.23 3.43 -7.97
C GLU A 21 15.65 3.50 -6.49
N ASP A 22 14.87 4.20 -5.66
CA ASP A 22 15.13 4.38 -4.22
C ASP A 22 14.49 3.28 -3.37
N VAL A 23 13.60 2.48 -3.96
CA VAL A 23 12.91 1.36 -3.31
C VAL A 23 13.55 0.03 -3.74
N THR A 24 14.63 -0.37 -3.07
CA THR A 24 15.35 -1.61 -3.38
C THR A 24 14.64 -2.86 -2.86
N TRP A 25 13.50 -3.23 -3.45
CA TRP A 25 12.98 -4.61 -3.36
C TRP A 25 13.59 -5.46 -4.48
N ALA A 26 13.97 -6.70 -4.18
CA ALA A 26 14.72 -7.57 -5.11
C ALA A 26 14.05 -7.78 -6.48
N HIS A 27 12.72 -7.61 -6.59
CA HIS A 27 11.97 -7.74 -7.83
C HIS A 27 11.72 -6.40 -8.58
N ILE A 28 12.20 -5.26 -8.07
CA ILE A 28 12.13 -3.92 -8.69
C ILE A 28 13.53 -3.40 -9.02
N ALA A 29 14.53 -4.27 -9.12
CA ALA A 29 15.86 -3.87 -9.60
C ALA A 29 15.77 -3.27 -11.02
N ALA A 30 16.77 -2.48 -11.41
CA ALA A 30 16.85 -1.54 -12.54
C ALA A 30 16.30 -1.98 -13.94
N GLY A 31 15.87 -3.23 -14.13
CA GLY A 31 15.17 -3.72 -15.32
C GLY A 31 13.63 -3.61 -15.30
N PHE A 32 12.99 -3.28 -14.17
CA PHE A 32 11.52 -3.27 -14.05
C PHE A 32 10.85 -1.91 -14.33
N LYS A 33 11.62 -0.83 -14.58
CA LYS A 33 11.11 0.55 -14.80
C LYS A 33 10.06 0.67 -15.93
N GLY A 34 10.12 -0.24 -16.91
CA GLY A 34 9.17 -0.34 -18.04
C GLY A 34 7.97 -1.28 -17.83
N LEU A 35 7.93 -2.04 -16.74
CA LEU A 35 6.85 -2.99 -16.45
C LEU A 35 5.76 -2.42 -15.52
N ILE A 36 6.03 -1.27 -14.88
CA ILE A 36 5.06 -0.59 -14.01
C ILE A 36 4.03 0.16 -14.88
N PRO A 37 2.73 -0.13 -14.74
CA PRO A 37 1.71 0.53 -15.55
C PRO A 37 1.68 2.06 -15.37
N ALA A 38 1.51 2.80 -16.48
CA ALA A 38 1.37 4.26 -16.46
C ALA A 38 0.23 4.73 -15.55
N LYS A 39 -0.86 3.96 -15.47
CA LYS A 39 -2.00 4.21 -14.57
C LYS A 39 -1.60 4.28 -13.09
N THR A 40 -0.59 3.52 -12.67
CA THR A 40 -0.13 3.53 -11.28
C THR A 40 0.69 4.79 -11.02
N LYS A 41 1.55 5.16 -11.98
CA LYS A 41 2.40 6.36 -11.89
C LYS A 41 1.59 7.66 -11.83
N SER A 42 0.42 7.71 -12.47
CA SER A 42 -0.44 8.90 -12.53
C SER A 42 -1.38 9.08 -11.32
N ARG A 43 -1.41 8.13 -10.38
CA ARG A 43 -2.24 8.25 -9.16
C ARG A 43 -1.68 9.32 -8.22
N VAL A 44 -2.53 9.82 -7.32
CA VAL A 44 -2.09 10.67 -6.21
C VAL A 44 -1.06 9.91 -5.38
N GLN A 45 0.09 10.53 -5.14
CA GLN A 45 1.21 9.96 -4.39
C GLN A 45 1.20 10.50 -2.96
N CYS A 46 1.80 9.77 -2.03
CA CYS A 46 2.16 10.31 -0.72
C CYS A 46 3.48 11.07 -0.77
N CYS A 47 3.80 11.79 0.31
CA CYS A 47 5.13 12.37 0.49
C CYS A 47 6.17 11.30 0.86
N ASP A 48 7.46 11.68 0.79
CA ASP A 48 8.58 10.77 1.05
C ASP A 48 8.55 10.25 2.50
N ASP A 49 8.24 11.10 3.49
CA ASP A 49 8.22 10.71 4.90
C ASP A 49 7.16 9.63 5.17
N ASP A 50 5.93 9.84 4.68
CA ASP A 50 4.86 8.85 4.75
C ASP A 50 5.26 7.55 4.02
N ALA A 51 5.89 7.69 2.85
CA ALA A 51 6.32 6.54 2.08
C ALA A 51 7.39 5.72 2.81
N MET A 52 8.35 6.36 3.48
CA MET A 52 9.40 5.69 4.23
C MET A 52 8.84 4.92 5.44
N VAL A 53 7.82 5.46 6.11
CA VAL A 53 7.10 4.75 7.17
C VAL A 53 6.46 3.48 6.63
N ILE A 54 5.74 3.59 5.50
CA ILE A 54 5.04 2.44 4.88
C ILE A 54 6.04 1.42 4.33
N CYS A 55 7.14 1.86 3.71
CA CYS A 55 8.26 1.00 3.31
C CYS A 55 8.84 0.22 4.50
N GLY A 56 8.95 0.86 5.68
CA GLY A 56 9.34 0.18 6.92
C GLY A 56 8.37 -0.90 7.37
N CYS A 57 7.06 -0.67 7.23
CA CYS A 57 6.03 -1.68 7.47
C CYS A 57 6.11 -2.83 6.46
N MET A 58 6.27 -2.52 5.17
CA MET A 58 6.47 -3.52 4.11
C MET A 58 7.71 -4.38 4.33
N ALA A 59 8.82 -3.79 4.80
CA ALA A 59 10.04 -4.51 5.16
C ALA A 59 9.78 -5.53 6.28
N ARG A 60 9.04 -5.12 7.32
CA ARG A 60 8.67 -6.00 8.44
C ARG A 60 7.73 -7.10 7.99
N LEU A 61 6.75 -6.78 7.14
CA LEU A 61 5.85 -7.76 6.55
C LEU A 61 6.63 -8.79 5.73
N ASN A 62 7.57 -8.37 4.89
CA ASN A 62 8.37 -9.28 4.08
C ASN A 62 9.17 -10.30 4.93
N LYS A 63 9.75 -9.84 6.05
CA LYS A 63 10.46 -10.71 7.00
C LYS A 63 9.55 -11.75 7.67
N GLY A 64 8.29 -11.43 7.93
CA GLY A 64 7.34 -12.33 8.59
C GLY A 64 6.49 -13.18 7.64
N ASN A 65 6.16 -12.63 6.47
CA ASN A 65 5.32 -13.25 5.45
C ASN A 65 5.59 -12.60 4.07
N SER A 66 6.58 -13.14 3.36
CA SER A 66 6.95 -12.66 2.03
C SER A 66 5.84 -12.83 0.99
N GLU A 67 4.96 -13.84 1.13
CA GLU A 67 3.85 -14.05 0.20
C GLU A 67 2.83 -12.89 0.25
N LEU A 68 2.48 -12.42 1.44
CA LEU A 68 1.60 -11.25 1.60
C LEU A 68 2.26 -9.96 1.14
N HIS A 69 3.56 -9.82 1.41
CA HIS A 69 4.34 -8.70 0.89
C HIS A 69 4.28 -8.65 -0.63
N ASP A 70 4.63 -9.74 -1.30
CA ASP A 70 4.66 -9.80 -2.77
C ASP A 70 3.27 -9.58 -3.38
N LEU A 71 2.21 -10.11 -2.74
CA LEU A 71 0.84 -9.87 -3.15
C LEU A 71 0.45 -8.39 -3.09
N LEU A 72 0.81 -7.68 -2.02
CA LEU A 72 0.54 -6.24 -1.88
C LEU A 72 1.33 -5.44 -2.93
N VAL A 73 2.57 -5.83 -3.20
CA VAL A 73 3.39 -5.17 -4.23
C VAL A 73 2.81 -5.40 -5.64
N ASP A 74 2.46 -6.64 -5.98
CA ASP A 74 1.81 -6.95 -7.27
C ASP A 74 0.53 -6.14 -7.48
N TYR A 75 -0.27 -5.98 -6.42
CA TYR A 75 -1.54 -5.27 -6.50
C TYR A 75 -1.36 -3.74 -6.53
N TYR A 76 -0.69 -3.17 -5.54
CA TYR A 76 -0.63 -1.71 -5.35
C TYR A 76 0.41 -1.02 -6.23
N LEU A 77 1.56 -1.66 -6.46
CA LEU A 77 2.65 -1.10 -7.26
C LEU A 77 2.56 -1.53 -8.73
N PHE A 78 2.47 -2.84 -8.99
CA PHE A 78 2.35 -3.33 -10.37
C PHE A 78 0.93 -3.21 -10.94
N GLY A 79 -0.06 -2.86 -10.12
CA GLY A 79 -1.43 -2.61 -10.59
C GLY A 79 -2.13 -3.84 -11.17
N MET A 80 -1.75 -5.04 -10.73
CA MET A 80 -2.36 -6.30 -11.16
C MET A 80 -3.82 -6.39 -10.70
N THR A 81 -4.66 -7.02 -11.53
CA THR A 81 -6.08 -7.23 -11.19
C THR A 81 -6.28 -8.48 -10.34
N PHE A 82 -7.42 -8.59 -9.65
CA PHE A 82 -7.79 -9.82 -8.94
C PHE A 82 -7.71 -11.06 -9.83
N MET A 83 -8.20 -10.98 -11.07
CA MET A 83 -8.12 -12.07 -12.05
C MET A 83 -6.66 -12.46 -12.37
N SER A 84 -5.77 -11.47 -12.54
CA SER A 84 -4.35 -11.72 -12.86
C SER A 84 -3.64 -12.39 -11.68
N LEU A 85 -3.93 -11.93 -10.46
CA LEU A 85 -3.40 -12.49 -9.22
C LEU A 85 -3.96 -13.90 -8.97
N ALA A 86 -5.26 -14.11 -9.16
CA ALA A 86 -5.91 -15.41 -9.02
C ALA A 86 -5.27 -16.45 -9.96
N LYS A 87 -4.98 -16.06 -11.20
CA LYS A 87 -4.22 -16.88 -12.15
C LYS A 87 -2.78 -17.13 -11.68
N LYS A 88 -2.06 -16.11 -11.19
CA LYS A 88 -0.68 -16.23 -10.70
C LYS A 88 -0.57 -17.18 -9.49
N HIS A 89 -1.54 -17.14 -8.57
CA HIS A 89 -1.56 -17.95 -7.36
C HIS A 89 -2.38 -19.25 -7.49
N ASN A 90 -2.90 -19.55 -8.70
CA ASN A 90 -3.76 -20.71 -8.97
C ASN A 90 -4.91 -20.86 -7.97
N CYS A 91 -5.62 -19.77 -7.67
CA CYS A 91 -6.73 -19.74 -6.73
C CYS A 91 -7.88 -18.87 -7.26
N SER A 92 -8.99 -18.78 -6.52
CA SER A 92 -10.11 -17.91 -6.91
C SER A 92 -9.87 -16.45 -6.53
N ASP A 93 -10.54 -15.53 -7.24
CA ASP A 93 -10.51 -14.08 -6.96
C ASP A 93 -10.92 -13.78 -5.50
N GLY A 94 -11.93 -14.48 -4.97
CA GLY A 94 -12.35 -14.34 -3.59
C GLY A 94 -11.30 -14.77 -2.57
N HIS A 95 -10.44 -15.74 -2.93
CA HIS A 95 -9.30 -16.12 -2.09
C HIS A 95 -8.20 -15.05 -2.11
N ILE A 96 -7.94 -14.44 -3.27
CA ILE A 96 -7.03 -13.28 -3.37
C ILE A 96 -7.55 -12.12 -2.53
N GLY A 97 -8.84 -11.77 -2.62
CA GLY A 97 -9.44 -10.69 -1.83
C GLY A 97 -9.22 -10.88 -0.32
N LYS A 98 -9.40 -12.10 0.19
CA LYS A 98 -9.13 -12.42 1.60
C LYS A 98 -7.65 -12.30 1.98
N LYS A 99 -6.74 -12.74 1.10
CA LYS A 99 -5.29 -12.58 1.32
C LYS A 99 -4.88 -11.10 1.30
N LEU A 100 -5.42 -10.32 0.38
CA LEU A 100 -5.16 -8.89 0.26
C LEU A 100 -5.65 -8.15 1.51
N GLN A 101 -6.88 -8.39 1.94
CA GLN A 101 -7.44 -7.83 3.18
C GLN A 101 -6.60 -8.21 4.41
N LYS A 102 -6.08 -9.44 4.47
CA LYS A 102 -5.17 -9.87 5.53
C LYS A 102 -3.86 -9.06 5.52
N GLY A 103 -3.26 -8.86 4.34
CA GLY A 103 -2.06 -8.04 4.18
C GLY A 103 -2.30 -6.60 4.61
N GLU A 104 -3.37 -5.98 4.12
CA GLU A 104 -3.81 -4.63 4.47
C GLU A 104 -4.01 -4.47 5.99
N GLY A 105 -4.72 -5.40 6.63
CA GLY A 105 -4.95 -5.36 8.07
C GLY A 105 -3.67 -5.47 8.91
N ILE A 106 -2.65 -6.19 8.43
CA ILE A 106 -1.35 -6.23 9.09
C ILE A 106 -0.64 -4.88 8.99
N ILE A 107 -0.62 -4.24 7.81
CA ILE A 107 -0.02 -2.91 7.65
C ILE A 107 -0.76 -1.87 8.49
N GLU A 108 -2.10 -1.89 8.48
CA GLU A 108 -2.92 -1.02 9.33
C GLU A 108 -2.59 -1.22 10.82
N GLY A 109 -2.49 -2.47 11.27
CA GLY A 109 -2.11 -2.81 12.65
C GLY A 109 -0.72 -2.32 13.02
N MET A 110 0.27 -2.44 12.11
CA MET A 110 1.62 -1.90 12.32
C MET A 110 1.60 -0.37 12.45
N LEU A 111 0.90 0.34 11.57
CA LEU A 111 0.77 1.79 11.62
C LEU A 111 0.07 2.25 12.92
N MET A 112 -0.90 1.47 13.40
CA MET A 112 -1.57 1.73 14.68
C MET A 112 -0.62 1.53 15.86
N MET A 113 0.13 0.42 15.91
CA MET A 113 1.07 0.12 16.99
C MET A 113 2.25 1.09 17.06
N LEU A 114 2.66 1.66 15.93
CA LEU A 114 3.74 2.65 15.88
C LEU A 114 3.26 4.06 16.31
N GLU A 115 1.95 4.27 16.48
CA GLU A 115 1.33 5.57 16.82
C GLU A 115 1.74 6.73 15.87
N VAL A 116 2.14 6.39 14.64
CA VAL A 116 2.57 7.38 13.65
C VAL A 116 1.35 8.09 13.08
N LYS A 117 1.45 9.42 12.94
CA LYS A 117 0.54 10.22 12.11
C LYS A 117 1.17 10.37 10.74
N LEU A 118 0.42 10.00 9.71
CA LEU A 118 0.81 10.24 8.32
C LEU A 118 0.28 11.60 7.90
N GLU A 119 1.00 12.32 7.05
CA GLU A 119 0.51 13.60 6.53
C GLU A 119 -0.79 13.40 5.73
N MET A 120 -0.90 12.29 4.99
CA MET A 120 -2.12 11.97 4.25
C MET A 120 -3.34 11.64 5.12
N ASP A 121 -3.21 11.53 6.45
CA ASP A 121 -4.30 11.15 7.36
C ASP A 121 -5.52 12.07 7.23
N VAL A 122 -5.31 13.35 6.93
CA VAL A 122 -6.41 14.32 6.72
C VAL A 122 -7.32 13.95 5.54
N GLU A 123 -6.80 13.20 4.56
CA GLU A 123 -7.52 12.85 3.33
C GLU A 123 -7.95 11.39 3.28
N VAL A 124 -7.27 10.51 4.01
CA VAL A 124 -7.54 9.06 3.99
C VAL A 124 -8.26 8.57 5.25
N SER A 125 -8.51 9.44 6.22
CA SER A 125 -9.29 9.06 7.39
C SER A 125 -10.78 9.07 7.14
N PHE A 126 -11.48 8.14 7.77
CA PHE A 126 -12.92 8.26 7.95
C PHE A 126 -13.14 9.38 8.98
N ILE A 127 -13.63 10.52 8.52
CA ILE A 127 -14.22 11.52 9.40
C ILE A 127 -15.58 10.94 9.80
N PRO A 128 -15.81 10.55 11.07
CA PRO A 128 -17.18 10.35 11.52
C PRO A 128 -17.88 11.70 11.38
N GLU A 129 -18.85 11.80 10.47
CA GLU A 129 -19.72 12.98 10.37
C GLU A 129 -20.24 13.28 11.78
N GLY A 130 -19.84 14.43 12.37
CA GLY A 130 -20.36 14.85 13.66
C GLY A 130 -19.41 15.43 14.71
N LYS A 131 -18.20 15.87 14.38
CA LYS A 131 -17.46 16.81 15.25
C LYS A 131 -16.95 18.00 14.47
N ILE A 132 -17.88 18.92 14.20
CA ILE A 132 -17.56 20.34 14.03
C ILE A 132 -16.95 20.77 15.36
N VAL A 133 -15.63 20.85 15.42
CA VAL A 133 -14.95 21.51 16.54
C VAL A 133 -15.20 22.99 16.29
N ALA A 134 -16.10 23.58 17.08
CA ALA A 134 -16.25 25.02 17.13
C ALA A 134 -14.89 25.62 17.50
N ALA A 135 -14.27 26.33 16.56
CA ALA A 135 -13.18 27.23 16.86
C ALA A 135 -13.79 28.43 17.60
N ALA A 136 -13.32 28.65 18.82
CA ALA A 136 -13.56 29.86 19.60
C ALA A 136 -12.68 31.02 19.10
#